data_AF-A0A445N088-F1
#
_entry.id   AF-A0A445N088-F1
#
_cell.length_a   1.000
_cell.length_b   1.000
_cell.length_c   1.000
_cell.angle_alpha   90.00
_cell.angle_beta   90.00
_cell.angle_gamma   90.00
#
_symmetry.space_group_name_H-M   'P 1'
#
loop_
_entity.id
_entity.type
_entity.pdbx_description
1 polymer ?
#
loop_
_entity_poly.entity_id
_entity_poly.type
_entity_poly.pdbx_seq_one_letter_code
_entity_poly.pdbx_strand_id
1 'polypeptide(L)'
;MKDLPRTVKIIKRTVHNNDNVTLHLDAHISYSPGQFLMIWLPGLNEKPFSIAGHDSDGVMVTVRRRGAFSGRLVELKEGSLIGIRGPYGRPFKLVGNCCIIAGGIGLACLAPVADLYKDAPILYGEDRASSRIYQERFPSASFYTTDGSAGKKGFPTDDLESVIRERGCDMVYCCGPEPMLVKTVRICNALGVGCQASMERYMKCGTGVCGQCACGQVRVCVEGTVFQGNELLQNPDFGRRRLDASGTWRPV
;
A
#
# COMPACT_ATOMS: atom_id res chain seq x y z
N MET A 1 -20.53 -7.83 -10.43
CA MET A 1 -19.74 -8.84 -11.17
C MET A 1 -18.25 -8.54 -10.98
N LYS A 2 -17.75 -8.55 -9.74
CA LYS A 2 -16.41 -8.02 -9.40
C LYS A 2 -15.23 -8.94 -9.79
N ASP A 3 -15.53 -10.21 -10.09
CA ASP A 3 -14.52 -11.26 -10.28
C ASP A 3 -14.13 -11.50 -11.73
N LEU A 4 -14.90 -10.97 -12.68
CA LEU A 4 -14.54 -11.03 -14.09
C LEU A 4 -13.72 -9.80 -14.47
N PRO A 5 -12.59 -9.97 -15.17
CA PRO A 5 -11.81 -8.85 -15.65
C PRO A 5 -12.63 -8.03 -16.66
N ARG A 6 -12.65 -6.72 -16.45
CA ARG A 6 -13.16 -5.75 -17.42
C ARG A 6 -12.02 -4.95 -18.00
N THR A 7 -12.05 -4.72 -19.30
CA THR A 7 -11.08 -3.87 -19.98
C THR A 7 -11.41 -2.41 -19.73
N VAL A 8 -10.42 -1.63 -19.34
CA VAL A 8 -10.53 -0.19 -19.07
C VAL A 8 -9.40 0.57 -19.76
N LYS A 9 -9.64 1.86 -20.01
CA LYS A 9 -8.68 2.75 -20.66
C LYS A 9 -7.86 3.51 -19.61
N ILE A 10 -6.56 3.66 -19.84
CA ILE A 10 -5.75 4.63 -19.09
C ILE A 10 -6.08 6.01 -19.64
N ILE A 11 -6.78 6.84 -18.86
CA ILE A 11 -7.23 8.18 -19.30
C ILE A 11 -6.23 9.28 -18.99
N LYS A 12 -5.45 9.11 -17.91
CA LYS A 12 -4.45 10.08 -17.48
C LYS A 12 -3.29 9.38 -16.80
N ARG A 13 -2.09 9.94 -16.95
CA ARG A 13 -0.88 9.49 -16.27
C ARG A 13 -0.23 10.64 -15.51
N THR A 14 0.03 10.43 -14.23
CA THR A 14 0.84 11.34 -13.42
C THR A 14 2.18 10.67 -13.13
N VAL A 15 3.24 11.16 -13.78
CA VAL A 15 4.61 10.65 -13.59
C VAL A 15 5.20 11.32 -12.35
N HIS A 16 5.60 10.51 -11.35
CA HIS A 16 6.28 11.02 -10.15
C HIS A 16 7.79 11.05 -10.34
N ASN A 17 8.33 10.02 -11.00
CA ASN A 17 9.73 9.86 -11.35
C ASN A 17 9.86 8.70 -12.37
N ASN A 18 11.09 8.31 -12.70
CA ASN A 18 11.38 7.25 -13.70
C ASN A 18 10.76 5.88 -13.36
N ASP A 19 10.54 5.60 -12.07
CA ASP A 19 10.08 4.29 -11.61
C ASP A 19 8.64 4.30 -11.10
N ASN A 20 8.04 5.47 -10.88
CA ASN A 20 6.73 5.61 -10.26
C ASN A 20 5.76 6.42 -11.11
N VAL A 21 4.60 5.84 -11.41
CA VAL A 21 3.51 6.51 -12.13
C VAL A 21 2.16 6.21 -11.46
N THR A 22 1.29 7.21 -11.38
CA THR A 22 -0.13 7.00 -11.10
C THR A 22 -0.90 6.92 -12.42
N LEU A 23 -1.65 5.84 -12.59
CA LEU A 23 -2.54 5.62 -13.73
C LEU A 23 -3.97 5.94 -13.27
N HIS A 24 -4.64 6.86 -13.95
CA HIS A 24 -6.10 7.00 -13.87
C HIS A 24 -6.73 6.07 -14.88
N LEU A 25 -7.67 5.26 -14.41
CA LEU A 25 -8.37 4.26 -15.19
C LEU A 25 -9.82 4.69 -15.34
N ASP A 26 -10.34 4.65 -16.57
CA ASP A 26 -11.74 4.89 -16.91
C ASP A 26 -12.65 3.80 -16.32
N ALA A 27 -12.90 3.93 -15.03
CA ALA A 27 -13.64 2.95 -14.25
C ALA A 27 -14.11 3.57 -12.93
N HIS A 28 -15.42 3.72 -12.78
CA HIS A 28 -16.02 3.99 -11.49
C HIS A 28 -16.07 2.71 -10.67
N ILE A 29 -15.47 2.74 -9.49
CA ILE A 29 -15.42 1.64 -8.54
C ILE A 29 -15.74 2.19 -7.16
N SER A 30 -16.80 1.67 -6.55
CA SER A 30 -17.02 1.88 -5.12
C SER A 30 -15.98 1.07 -4.34
N TYR A 31 -15.12 1.74 -3.58
CA TYR A 31 -14.11 1.10 -2.74
C TYR A 31 -14.03 1.78 -1.37
N SER A 32 -13.38 1.11 -0.44
CA SER A 32 -12.97 1.66 0.85
C SER A 32 -11.45 1.66 0.98
N PRO A 33 -10.83 2.65 1.66
CA PRO A 33 -9.38 2.73 1.79
C PRO A 33 -8.75 1.41 2.28
N GLY A 34 -7.63 1.02 1.68
CA GLY A 34 -6.96 -0.26 1.95
C GLY A 34 -7.31 -1.38 0.97
N GLN A 35 -8.36 -1.23 0.17
CA GLN A 35 -8.70 -2.19 -0.89
C GLN A 35 -7.79 -2.07 -2.12
N PHE A 36 -7.75 -3.14 -2.91
CA PHE A 36 -6.91 -3.24 -4.10
C PHE A 36 -7.67 -3.76 -5.32
N LEU A 37 -7.10 -3.53 -6.50
CA LEU A 37 -7.53 -4.11 -7.78
C LEU A 37 -6.50 -5.14 -8.24
N MET A 38 -6.96 -6.20 -8.88
CA MET A 38 -6.08 -7.01 -9.72
C MET A 38 -6.01 -6.34 -11.10
N ILE A 39 -4.80 -6.03 -11.56
CA ILE A 39 -4.55 -5.49 -12.89
C ILE A 39 -3.97 -6.58 -13.76
N TRP A 40 -4.58 -6.81 -14.91
CA TRP A 40 -4.20 -7.79 -15.91
C TRP A 40 -3.64 -7.10 -17.16
N LEU A 41 -2.48 -7.56 -17.61
CA LEU A 41 -1.95 -7.24 -18.93
C LEU A 41 -2.02 -8.51 -19.79
N PRO A 42 -2.84 -8.50 -20.87
CA PRO A 42 -2.95 -9.63 -21.79
C PRO A 42 -1.59 -10.12 -22.27
N GLY A 43 -1.38 -11.44 -22.22
CA GLY A 43 -0.13 -12.09 -22.62
C GLY A 43 1.03 -11.98 -21.61
N LEU A 44 0.85 -11.30 -20.47
CA LEU A 44 1.91 -11.14 -19.46
C LEU A 44 1.55 -11.76 -18.10
N ASN A 45 0.74 -11.09 -17.29
CA ASN A 45 0.34 -11.59 -15.97
C ASN A 45 -0.82 -10.76 -15.39
N GLU A 46 -1.19 -11.07 -14.16
CA GLU A 46 -2.09 -10.26 -13.33
C GLU A 46 -1.46 -10.04 -11.94
N LYS A 47 -1.53 -8.82 -11.41
CA LYS A 47 -0.94 -8.45 -10.11
C LYS A 47 -1.85 -7.50 -9.30
N PRO A 48 -1.81 -7.55 -7.96
CA PRO A 48 -2.58 -6.64 -7.11
C PRO A 48 -1.95 -5.24 -7.06
N PHE A 49 -2.79 -4.21 -7.06
CA PHE A 49 -2.40 -2.82 -6.81
C PHE A 49 -3.43 -2.14 -5.93
N SER A 50 -2.98 -1.53 -4.83
CA SER A 50 -3.83 -0.75 -3.95
C SER A 50 -4.50 0.39 -4.71
N ILE A 51 -5.77 0.64 -4.40
CA ILE A 51 -6.48 1.80 -4.93
C ILE A 51 -5.92 3.04 -4.23
N ALA A 52 -5.39 3.97 -5.01
CA ALA A 52 -4.70 5.17 -4.53
C ALA A 52 -5.58 6.41 -4.45
N GLY A 53 -6.82 6.31 -4.94
CA GLY A 53 -7.76 7.42 -5.04
C GLY A 53 -8.81 7.16 -6.10
N HIS A 54 -9.74 8.10 -6.21
CA HIS A 54 -10.64 8.23 -7.36
C HIS A 54 -11.04 9.71 -7.49
N ASP A 55 -11.52 10.08 -8.66
CA ASP A 55 -12.18 11.35 -8.93
C ASP A 55 -13.43 11.12 -9.80
N SER A 56 -13.96 12.20 -10.39
CA SER A 56 -15.10 12.14 -11.31
C SER A 56 -14.83 11.33 -12.57
N ASP A 57 -13.57 11.10 -12.93
CA ASP A 57 -13.16 10.53 -14.21
C ASP A 57 -12.75 9.06 -14.06
N GLY A 58 -12.36 8.64 -12.85
CA GLY A 58 -12.13 7.22 -12.58
C GLY A 58 -11.31 6.89 -11.35
N VAL A 59 -10.83 5.65 -11.30
CA VAL A 59 -10.05 5.09 -10.19
C VAL A 59 -8.55 5.22 -10.45
N MET A 60 -7.79 5.48 -9.40
CA MET A 60 -6.34 5.70 -9.47
C MET A 60 -5.58 4.50 -8.88
N VAL A 61 -4.52 4.08 -9.56
CA VAL A 61 -3.55 3.09 -9.06
C VAL A 61 -2.15 3.61 -9.27
N THR A 62 -1.26 3.42 -8.30
CA THR A 62 0.13 3.86 -8.41
C THR A 62 1.05 2.67 -8.52
N VAL A 63 1.87 2.69 -9.56
CA VAL A 63 2.74 1.59 -9.97
C VAL A 63 4.17 1.99 -9.73
N ARG A 64 4.92 1.14 -9.01
CA ARG A 64 6.39 1.20 -8.90
C ARG A 64 7.03 0.12 -9.74
N ARG A 65 8.03 0.47 -10.55
CA ARG A 65 8.84 -0.48 -11.32
C ARG A 65 9.63 -1.40 -10.38
N ARG A 66 9.35 -2.70 -10.43
CA ARG A 66 10.05 -3.78 -9.70
C ARG A 66 10.45 -4.97 -10.57
N GLY A 67 9.81 -5.15 -11.72
CA GLY A 67 10.09 -6.22 -12.67
C GLY A 67 9.27 -6.06 -13.95
N ALA A 68 9.33 -7.05 -14.84
CA ALA A 68 8.76 -6.98 -16.20
C ALA A 68 7.29 -6.50 -16.22
N PHE A 69 6.44 -7.03 -15.34
CA PHE A 69 5.02 -6.65 -15.28
C PHE A 69 4.81 -5.18 -14.93
N SER A 70 5.37 -4.73 -13.79
CA SER A 70 5.28 -3.33 -13.36
C SER A 70 6.02 -2.37 -14.30
N GLY A 71 7.11 -2.83 -14.93
CA GLY A 71 7.87 -2.02 -15.88
C GLY A 71 7.05 -1.75 -17.14
N ARG A 72 6.35 -2.78 -17.64
CA ARG A 72 5.41 -2.62 -18.75
C ARG A 72 4.30 -1.65 -18.40
N LEU A 73 3.71 -1.75 -17.20
CA LEU A 73 2.68 -0.81 -16.74
C LEU A 73 3.18 0.64 -16.70
N VAL A 74 4.40 0.88 -16.22
CA VAL A 74 4.99 2.22 -16.16
C VAL A 74 5.15 2.83 -17.57
N GLU A 75 5.43 2.00 -18.58
CA GLU A 75 5.64 2.42 -19.97
C GLU A 75 4.36 2.67 -20.78
N LEU A 76 3.24 2.08 -20.37
CA LEU A 76 1.96 2.25 -21.08
C LEU A 76 1.59 3.74 -21.19
N LYS A 77 0.97 4.11 -22.30
CA LYS A 77 0.56 5.49 -22.58
C LYS A 77 -0.92 5.68 -22.29
N GLU A 78 -1.33 6.94 -22.15
CA GLU A 78 -2.75 7.29 -22.18
C GLU A 78 -3.40 6.72 -23.45
N GLY A 79 -4.61 6.21 -23.30
CA GLY A 79 -5.31 5.46 -24.32
C GLY A 79 -5.06 3.95 -24.33
N SER A 80 -4.04 3.45 -23.64
CA SER A 80 -3.79 2.01 -23.54
C SER A 80 -4.91 1.30 -22.78
N LEU A 81 -5.21 0.06 -23.18
CA LEU A 81 -6.19 -0.79 -22.52
C LEU A 81 -5.52 -1.76 -21.55
N ILE A 82 -6.09 -1.90 -20.36
CA ILE A 82 -5.68 -2.88 -19.34
C ILE A 82 -6.92 -3.60 -18.78
N GLY A 83 -6.75 -4.82 -18.29
CA GLY A 83 -7.82 -5.51 -17.57
C GLY A 83 -7.79 -5.15 -16.09
N ILE A 84 -8.95 -4.97 -15.47
CA ILE A 84 -9.08 -4.82 -14.01
C ILE A 84 -10.20 -5.69 -13.46
N ARG A 85 -10.04 -6.14 -12.21
CA ARG A 85 -11.12 -6.73 -11.40
C ARG A 85 -10.92 -6.44 -9.92
N GLY A 86 -11.99 -6.56 -9.14
CA GLY A 86 -12.08 -6.10 -7.75
C GLY A 86 -13.19 -5.08 -7.55
N PRO A 87 -13.18 -4.33 -6.42
CA PRO A 87 -12.12 -4.29 -5.43
C PRO A 87 -12.09 -5.52 -4.53
N TYR A 88 -10.91 -5.78 -3.97
CA TYR A 88 -10.63 -6.89 -3.06
C TYR A 88 -9.99 -6.41 -1.77
N GLY A 89 -9.97 -7.30 -0.79
CA GLY A 89 -9.42 -7.06 0.53
C GLY A 89 -10.38 -6.35 1.49
N ARG A 90 -10.05 -6.49 2.76
CA ARG A 90 -10.59 -5.84 3.93
C ARG A 90 -10.03 -4.42 4.02
N PRO A 91 -10.88 -3.39 4.11
CA PRO A 91 -10.44 -2.02 4.22
C PRO A 91 -9.94 -1.66 5.62
N PHE A 92 -9.34 -0.49 5.74
CA PHE A 92 -9.11 0.16 7.03
C PHE A 92 -10.45 0.49 7.71
N LYS A 93 -10.53 0.25 9.02
CA LYS A 93 -11.60 0.78 9.87
C LYS A 93 -11.16 2.14 10.40
N LEU A 94 -11.67 3.19 9.76
CA LEU A 94 -11.27 4.57 10.06
C LEU A 94 -11.95 5.07 11.34
N VAL A 95 -11.17 5.32 12.38
CA VAL A 95 -11.60 5.79 13.70
C VAL A 95 -10.57 6.72 14.32
N GLY A 96 -11.05 7.60 15.22
CA GLY A 96 -10.23 8.37 16.15
C GLY A 96 -9.30 9.39 15.49
N ASN A 97 -8.45 10.00 16.33
CA ASN A 97 -7.31 10.79 15.89
C ASN A 97 -6.16 9.86 15.52
N CYS A 98 -5.52 10.06 14.37
CA CYS A 98 -4.60 9.08 13.83
C CYS A 98 -3.26 9.64 13.37
N CYS A 99 -2.24 8.78 13.36
CA CYS A 99 -0.99 8.98 12.64
C CYS A 99 -0.92 8.02 11.44
N ILE A 100 -0.43 8.52 10.32
CA ILE A 100 -0.23 7.73 9.09
C ILE A 100 1.27 7.51 8.91
N ILE A 101 1.69 6.25 8.78
CA ILE A 101 3.10 5.91 8.56
C ILE A 101 3.28 5.01 7.34
N ALA A 102 4.04 5.51 6.37
CA ALA A 102 4.21 4.90 5.07
C ALA A 102 5.69 4.62 4.75
N GLY A 103 5.95 3.51 4.08
CA GLY A 103 7.26 3.19 3.53
C GLY A 103 7.15 2.83 2.05
N GLY A 104 7.99 3.44 1.21
CA GLY A 104 8.01 3.12 -0.20
C GLY A 104 6.70 3.44 -0.92
N ILE A 105 6.31 2.52 -1.81
CA ILE A 105 5.02 2.58 -2.51
C ILE A 105 3.81 2.43 -1.58
N GLY A 106 4.01 2.08 -0.30
CA GLY A 106 2.95 1.95 0.70
C GLY A 106 2.16 3.25 0.92
N LEU A 107 2.74 4.42 0.64
CA LEU A 107 2.01 5.68 0.68
C LEU A 107 0.85 5.71 -0.33
N ALA A 108 0.93 4.97 -1.45
CA ALA A 108 -0.19 4.83 -2.39
C ALA A 108 -1.39 4.11 -1.79
N CYS A 109 -1.18 3.10 -0.94
CA CYS A 109 -2.27 2.43 -0.24
C CYS A 109 -2.93 3.36 0.81
N LEU A 110 -2.12 4.20 1.46
CA LEU A 110 -2.56 5.12 2.51
C LEU A 110 -3.07 6.46 1.98
N ALA A 111 -2.86 6.79 0.71
CA ALA A 111 -3.26 8.06 0.13
C ALA A 111 -4.78 8.35 0.29
N PRO A 112 -5.70 7.39 0.07
CA PRO A 112 -7.11 7.61 0.38
C PRO A 112 -7.41 7.83 1.87
N VAL A 113 -6.60 7.29 2.78
CA VAL A 113 -6.73 7.57 4.23
C VAL A 113 -6.26 9.00 4.52
N ALA A 114 -5.12 9.40 3.96
CA ALA A 114 -4.55 10.74 4.13
C ALA A 114 -5.46 11.84 3.57
N ASP A 115 -6.15 11.62 2.45
CA ASP A 115 -7.11 12.61 1.92
C ASP A 115 -8.28 12.86 2.87
N LEU A 116 -8.71 11.83 3.61
CA LEU A 116 -9.80 11.91 4.59
C LEU A 116 -9.33 12.54 5.91
N TYR A 117 -8.07 12.34 6.28
CA TYR A 117 -7.45 12.85 7.51
C TYR A 117 -6.40 13.93 7.20
N LYS A 118 -6.85 15.06 6.64
CA LYS A 118 -5.96 16.14 6.15
C LYS A 118 -4.98 16.69 7.19
N ASP A 119 -5.37 16.67 8.46
CA ASP A 119 -4.55 17.20 9.57
C ASP A 119 -3.71 16.12 10.27
N ALA A 120 -3.87 14.84 9.90
CA ALA A 120 -3.11 13.76 10.51
C ALA A 120 -1.62 13.87 10.16
N PRO A 121 -0.70 13.65 11.13
CA PRO A 121 0.71 13.57 10.82
C PRO A 121 0.99 12.38 9.88
N ILE A 122 1.71 12.65 8.80
CA ILE A 122 2.19 11.65 7.84
C ILE A 122 3.70 11.50 7.99
N LEU A 123 4.15 10.32 8.42
CA LEU A 123 5.55 9.91 8.47
C LEU A 123 5.83 9.03 7.23
N TYR A 124 6.70 9.47 6.32
CA TYR A 124 6.90 8.79 5.03
C TYR A 124 8.38 8.55 4.73
N GLY A 125 8.76 7.31 4.43
CA GLY A 125 10.15 6.91 4.19
C GLY A 125 10.40 6.30 2.82
N GLU A 126 11.53 6.66 2.22
CA GLU A 126 12.09 6.03 1.02
C GLU A 126 13.55 5.63 1.24
N ASP A 127 14.11 4.84 0.32
CA ASP A 127 15.55 4.57 0.32
C ASP A 127 16.35 5.85 0.00
N ARG A 128 15.86 6.63 -0.97
CA ARG A 128 16.45 7.88 -1.48
C ARG A 128 15.38 8.89 -1.92
N ALA A 129 15.77 10.16 -2.01
CA ALA A 129 14.88 11.27 -2.34
C ALA A 129 14.23 11.16 -3.73
N SER A 130 14.97 10.66 -4.73
CA SER A 130 14.45 10.51 -6.10
C SER A 130 13.34 9.47 -6.25
N SER A 131 13.13 8.62 -5.23
CA SER A 131 12.04 7.63 -5.21
C SER A 131 10.73 8.16 -4.62
N ARG A 132 10.72 9.41 -4.12
CA ARG A 132 9.56 10.03 -3.50
C ARG A 132 8.38 10.07 -4.47
N ILE A 133 7.19 9.74 -3.96
CA ILE A 133 5.91 9.95 -4.65
C ILE A 133 5.07 10.98 -3.90
N TYR A 134 4.09 11.59 -4.59
CA TYR A 134 3.09 12.48 -3.99
C TYR A 134 3.63 13.69 -3.21
N GLN A 135 4.77 14.24 -3.63
CA GLN A 135 5.30 15.46 -3.02
C GLN A 135 4.30 16.62 -3.10
N GLU A 136 3.56 16.74 -4.20
CA GLU A 136 2.55 17.78 -4.41
C GLU A 136 1.24 17.50 -3.67
N ARG A 137 0.84 16.23 -3.56
CA ARG A 137 -0.42 15.84 -2.89
C ARG A 137 -0.29 15.85 -1.37
N PHE A 138 0.88 15.51 -0.83
CA PHE A 138 1.18 15.48 0.61
C PHE A 138 2.48 16.25 0.93
N PRO A 139 2.51 17.58 0.70
CA PRO A 139 3.71 18.37 0.88
C PRO A 139 4.15 18.46 2.35
N SER A 140 3.22 18.35 3.29
CA SER A 140 3.44 18.39 4.74
C SER A 140 3.94 17.07 5.34
N ALA A 141 4.06 16.00 4.54
CA ALA A 141 4.56 14.72 5.03
C ALA A 141 6.00 14.85 5.55
N SER A 142 6.23 14.41 6.78
CA SER A 142 7.56 14.28 7.36
C SER A 142 8.32 13.20 6.60
N PHE A 143 9.27 13.63 5.77
CA PHE A 143 9.96 12.75 4.82
C PHE A 143 11.28 12.24 5.38
N TYR A 144 11.51 10.94 5.23
CA TYR A 144 12.70 10.22 5.69
C TYR A 144 13.39 9.55 4.52
N THR A 145 14.72 9.59 4.50
CA THR A 145 15.54 8.83 3.55
C THR A 145 16.61 8.03 4.27
N THR A 146 16.81 6.79 3.84
CA THR A 146 17.85 5.94 4.47
C THR A 146 19.27 6.41 4.13
N ASP A 147 19.46 6.98 2.93
CA ASP A 147 20.75 7.52 2.49
C ASP A 147 21.01 8.97 2.96
N GLY A 148 19.98 9.66 3.47
CA GLY A 148 20.06 11.06 3.90
C GLY A 148 20.01 12.07 2.75
N SER A 149 19.60 11.67 1.55
CA SER A 149 19.52 12.53 0.36
C SER A 149 18.48 13.65 0.46
N ALA A 150 17.42 13.50 1.27
CA ALA A 150 16.48 14.57 1.60
C ALA A 150 15.69 14.27 2.88
N GLY A 151 15.14 15.33 3.50
CA GLY A 151 14.38 15.20 4.73
C GLY A 151 15.25 14.72 5.90
N LYS A 152 14.68 13.93 6.81
CA LYS A 152 15.41 13.34 7.93
C LYS A 152 16.12 12.05 7.49
N LYS A 153 17.39 11.89 7.86
CA LYS A 153 18.09 10.63 7.64
C LYS A 153 17.62 9.59 8.66
N GLY A 154 17.13 8.44 8.20
CA GLY A 154 16.65 7.36 9.07
C GLY A 154 15.36 6.73 8.56
N PHE A 155 14.54 6.23 9.49
CA PHE A 155 13.27 5.58 9.20
C PHE A 155 12.09 6.38 9.77
N PRO A 156 10.91 6.34 9.13
CA PRO A 156 9.70 6.96 9.65
C PRO A 156 9.30 6.49 11.05
N THR A 157 9.70 5.27 11.41
CA THR A 157 9.46 4.68 12.73
C THR A 157 10.25 5.33 13.86
N ASP A 158 11.30 6.10 13.54
CA ASP A 158 12.21 6.65 14.54
C ASP A 158 11.54 7.79 15.33
N ASP A 159 10.65 8.54 14.68
CA ASP A 159 9.86 9.62 15.31
C ASP A 159 8.41 9.21 15.62
N LEU A 160 8.04 7.94 15.41
CA LEU A 160 6.64 7.51 15.55
C LEU A 160 6.12 7.70 16.98
N GLU A 161 6.89 7.30 17.99
CA GLU A 161 6.47 7.40 19.38
C GLU A 161 6.28 8.85 19.84
N SER A 162 7.22 9.75 19.50
CA SER A 162 7.11 11.17 19.85
C SER A 162 5.89 11.79 19.17
N VAL A 163 5.68 11.52 17.88
CA VAL A 163 4.52 12.04 17.13
C VAL A 163 3.20 11.54 17.73
N ILE A 164 3.10 10.26 18.10
CA ILE A 164 1.88 9.72 18.74
C ILE A 164 1.57 10.49 20.03
N ARG A 165 2.57 10.71 20.88
CA ARG A 165 2.40 11.41 22.17
C ARG A 165 2.08 12.89 21.99
N GLU A 166 2.82 13.59 21.14
CA GLU A 166 2.67 15.03 20.90
C GLU A 166 1.33 15.36 20.22
N ARG A 167 0.87 14.51 19.31
CA ARG A 167 -0.36 14.73 18.55
C ARG A 167 -1.58 14.06 19.17
N GLY A 168 -1.41 13.31 20.26
CA GLY A 168 -2.48 12.59 20.95
C GLY A 168 -3.21 11.59 20.04
N CYS A 169 -2.45 10.79 19.28
CA CYS A 169 -3.04 9.83 18.33
C CYS A 169 -3.47 8.53 19.03
N ASP A 170 -4.71 8.11 18.80
CA ASP A 170 -5.29 6.85 19.32
C ASP A 170 -5.16 5.69 18.34
N MET A 171 -4.84 5.99 17.07
CA MET A 171 -4.76 5.01 15.99
C MET A 171 -3.56 5.28 15.07
N VAL A 172 -2.92 4.22 14.59
CA VAL A 172 -1.88 4.28 13.56
C VAL A 172 -2.29 3.47 12.35
N TYR A 173 -2.32 4.10 11.17
CA TYR A 173 -2.49 3.41 9.89
C TYR A 173 -1.15 3.27 9.20
N CYS A 174 -0.74 2.05 8.88
CA CYS A 174 0.57 1.80 8.28
C CYS A 174 0.55 0.90 7.05
N CYS A 175 1.47 1.17 6.12
CA CYS A 175 1.66 0.40 4.89
C CYS A 175 3.08 0.60 4.37
N GLY A 176 3.77 -0.47 4.02
CA GLY A 176 5.15 -0.40 3.52
C GLY A 176 5.90 -1.73 3.73
N PRO A 177 7.24 -1.71 3.68
CA PRO A 177 8.06 -2.89 3.90
C PRO A 177 7.71 -3.57 5.22
N GLU A 178 7.62 -4.89 5.21
CA GLU A 178 7.18 -5.65 6.38
C GLU A 178 8.03 -5.44 7.65
N PRO A 179 9.37 -5.25 7.59
CA PRO A 179 10.15 -4.86 8.77
C PRO A 179 9.68 -3.54 9.41
N MET A 180 9.25 -2.58 8.58
CA MET A 180 8.66 -1.33 9.05
C MET A 180 7.33 -1.60 9.76
N LEU A 181 6.45 -2.41 9.16
CA LEU A 181 5.17 -2.78 9.77
C LEU A 181 5.37 -3.46 11.13
N VAL A 182 6.32 -4.40 11.24
CA VAL A 182 6.66 -5.06 12.52
C VAL A 182 7.09 -4.05 13.58
N LYS A 183 8.00 -3.12 13.23
CA LYS A 183 8.48 -2.09 14.16
C LYS A 183 7.34 -1.16 14.58
N THR A 184 6.52 -0.68 13.65
CA THR A 184 5.33 0.16 13.91
C THR A 184 4.36 -0.54 14.85
N VAL A 185 3.97 -1.78 14.55
CA VAL A 185 3.00 -2.55 15.36
C VAL A 185 3.52 -2.77 16.77
N ARG A 186 4.82 -3.05 16.94
CA ARG A 186 5.44 -3.20 18.27
C ARG A 186 5.44 -1.90 19.07
N ILE A 187 5.77 -0.77 18.44
CA ILE A 187 5.72 0.55 19.08
C ILE A 187 4.29 0.83 19.55
N CYS A 188 3.29 0.66 18.68
CA CYS A 188 1.90 0.91 19.04
C CYS A 188 1.43 0.00 20.18
N ASN A 189 1.78 -1.28 20.16
CA ASN A 189 1.45 -2.22 21.22
C ASN A 189 2.11 -1.85 22.57
N ALA A 190 3.36 -1.40 22.56
CA ALA A 190 4.05 -0.95 23.77
C ALA A 190 3.42 0.33 24.36
N LEU A 191 2.86 1.19 23.51
CA LEU A 191 2.17 2.42 23.91
C LEU A 191 0.68 2.22 24.24
N GLY A 192 0.12 1.04 23.98
CA GLY A 192 -1.32 0.79 24.13
C GLY A 192 -2.19 1.52 23.10
N VAL A 193 -1.62 1.89 21.94
CA VAL A 193 -2.29 2.63 20.85
C VAL A 193 -2.78 1.67 19.77
N GLY A 194 -3.96 1.94 19.21
CA GLY A 194 -4.51 1.14 18.12
C GLY A 194 -3.62 1.17 16.87
N CYS A 195 -3.51 0.06 16.16
CA CYS A 195 -2.73 -0.01 14.93
C CYS A 195 -3.41 -0.90 13.90
N GLN A 196 -3.52 -0.40 12.67
CA GLN A 196 -3.95 -1.16 11.51
C GLN A 196 -2.87 -1.10 10.42
N ALA A 197 -2.43 -2.27 9.97
CA ALA A 197 -1.37 -2.40 8.98
C ALA A 197 -1.90 -3.07 7.71
N SER A 198 -1.69 -2.43 6.56
CA SER A 198 -1.89 -3.06 5.25
C SER A 198 -0.64 -3.86 4.89
N MET A 199 -0.80 -5.18 4.77
CA MET A 199 0.27 -6.11 4.46
C MET A 199 0.23 -6.52 2.99
N GLU A 200 1.42 -6.65 2.41
CA GLU A 200 1.60 -7.23 1.09
C GLU A 200 2.12 -8.67 1.17
N ARG A 201 1.60 -9.51 0.27
CA ARG A 201 2.10 -10.87 0.00
C ARG A 201 2.12 -11.09 -1.50
N TYR A 202 2.85 -12.12 -1.95
CA TYR A 202 2.74 -12.53 -3.35
C TYR A 202 1.31 -13.01 -3.61
N MET A 203 0.59 -12.37 -4.53
CA MET A 203 -0.78 -12.75 -4.90
C MET A 203 -0.82 -13.24 -6.35
N LYS A 204 -1.53 -14.35 -6.56
CA LYS A 204 -1.89 -14.88 -7.88
C LYS A 204 -3.38 -14.68 -8.15
N CYS A 205 -4.24 -15.37 -7.41
CA CYS A 205 -5.69 -15.34 -7.66
C CYS A 205 -6.42 -14.10 -7.14
N GLY A 206 -5.95 -13.43 -6.08
CA GLY A 206 -6.66 -12.31 -5.46
C GLY A 206 -8.03 -12.64 -4.83
N THR A 207 -8.51 -13.88 -4.91
CA THR A 207 -9.88 -14.32 -4.52
C THR A 207 -9.89 -15.47 -3.51
N GLY A 208 -8.74 -15.80 -2.91
CA GLY A 208 -8.64 -16.78 -1.83
C GLY A 208 -8.54 -18.24 -2.26
N VAL A 209 -8.46 -18.54 -3.55
CA VAL A 209 -8.44 -19.94 -4.04
C VAL A 209 -7.06 -20.58 -3.93
N CYS A 210 -5.99 -19.85 -4.28
CA CYS A 210 -4.67 -20.47 -4.49
C CYS A 210 -3.76 -20.55 -3.25
N GLY A 211 -4.07 -19.86 -2.16
CA GLY A 211 -3.22 -19.83 -0.94
C GLY A 211 -1.86 -19.14 -1.08
N GLN A 212 -1.46 -18.67 -2.27
CA GLN A 212 -0.14 -18.05 -2.51
C GLN A 212 0.16 -16.83 -1.61
N CYS A 213 -0.88 -16.12 -1.19
CA CYS A 213 -0.78 -14.96 -0.32
C CYS A 213 -0.94 -15.31 1.16
N ALA A 214 -0.63 -16.55 1.55
CA ALA A 214 -0.75 -16.99 2.93
C ALA A 214 0.18 -16.20 3.86
N CYS A 215 -0.31 -15.97 5.07
CA CYS A 215 0.45 -15.49 6.21
C CYS A 215 -0.11 -16.18 7.47
N GLY A 216 0.56 -17.20 7.97
CA GLY A 216 -0.02 -18.13 8.93
C GLY A 216 -1.20 -18.86 8.31
N GLN A 217 -2.35 -18.82 8.98
CA GLN A 217 -3.57 -19.51 8.54
C GLN A 217 -4.52 -18.62 7.69
N VAL A 218 -4.14 -17.36 7.43
CA VAL A 218 -5.00 -16.43 6.68
C VAL A 218 -4.49 -16.20 5.26
N ARG A 219 -5.40 -15.84 4.34
CA ARG A 219 -5.09 -15.45 2.97
C ARG A 219 -5.22 -13.93 2.87
N VAL A 220 -4.09 -13.25 2.71
CA VAL A 220 -4.05 -11.77 2.71
C VAL A 220 -4.99 -11.12 1.68
N CYS A 221 -5.31 -11.77 0.56
CA CYS A 221 -6.26 -11.22 -0.41
C CYS A 221 -7.74 -11.23 0.00
N VAL A 222 -8.14 -12.03 1.00
CA VAL A 222 -9.53 -12.17 1.46
C VAL A 222 -9.68 -11.71 2.91
N GLU A 223 -8.89 -12.25 3.82
CA GLU A 223 -8.96 -11.88 5.25
C GLU A 223 -8.13 -10.61 5.56
N GLY A 224 -7.14 -10.30 4.71
CA GLY A 224 -6.44 -9.01 4.66
C GLY A 224 -7.03 -8.11 3.59
N THR A 225 -6.33 -7.11 3.04
CA THR A 225 -4.91 -6.75 3.24
C THR A 225 -4.64 -6.03 4.55
N VAL A 226 -5.65 -5.37 5.11
CA VAL A 226 -5.53 -4.63 6.37
C VAL A 226 -5.76 -5.55 7.56
N PHE A 227 -4.87 -5.51 8.54
CA PHE A 227 -4.91 -6.29 9.78
C PHE A 227 -4.76 -5.41 11.01
N GLN A 228 -5.35 -5.86 12.12
CA GLN A 228 -5.11 -5.23 13.42
C GLN A 228 -3.72 -5.60 13.93
N GLY A 229 -3.05 -4.69 14.65
CA GLY A 229 -1.70 -4.93 15.15
C GLY A 229 -1.58 -6.15 16.06
N ASN A 230 -2.57 -6.38 16.93
CA ASN A 230 -2.61 -7.55 17.81
C ASN A 230 -2.75 -8.88 17.03
N GLU A 231 -3.59 -8.88 15.98
CA GLU A 231 -3.76 -10.01 15.05
C GLU A 231 -2.41 -10.34 14.37
N LEU A 232 -1.65 -9.33 13.99
CA LEU A 232 -0.34 -9.51 13.36
C LEU A 232 0.73 -10.02 14.32
N LEU A 233 0.78 -9.54 15.56
CA LEU A 233 1.74 -10.03 16.56
C LEU A 233 1.56 -11.50 16.90
N GLN A 234 0.33 -12.01 16.78
CA GLN A 234 0.00 -13.42 17.00
C GLN A 234 0.23 -14.29 15.75
N ASN A 235 0.45 -13.68 14.58
CA ASN A 235 0.63 -14.40 13.34
C ASN A 235 2.05 -15.02 13.27
N PRO A 236 2.18 -16.35 13.05
CA PRO A 236 3.46 -17.03 13.10
C PRO A 236 4.41 -16.69 11.95
N ASP A 237 3.91 -16.15 10.83
CA ASP A 237 4.71 -15.84 9.65
C ASP A 237 5.04 -14.35 9.54
N PHE A 238 4.24 -13.48 10.16
CA PHE A 238 4.44 -12.02 10.12
C PHE A 238 5.81 -11.62 10.69
N GLY A 239 6.58 -10.89 9.87
CA GLY A 239 7.94 -10.47 10.18
C GLY A 239 8.99 -11.59 10.15
N ARG A 240 8.63 -12.79 9.69
CA ARG A 240 9.53 -13.96 9.71
C ARG A 240 9.72 -14.56 8.33
N ARG A 241 8.64 -14.91 7.64
CA ARG A 241 8.70 -15.56 6.33
C ARG A 241 7.48 -15.26 5.47
N ARG A 242 7.64 -15.44 4.15
CA ARG A 242 6.61 -15.25 3.12
C ARG A 242 6.82 -16.21 1.96
N LEU A 243 5.76 -16.52 1.23
CA LEU A 243 5.84 -17.31 0.01
C LEU A 243 6.35 -16.45 -1.16
N ASP A 244 7.36 -16.93 -1.88
CA ASP A 244 7.83 -16.34 -3.13
C ASP A 244 6.96 -16.77 -4.34
N ALA A 245 7.32 -16.36 -5.55
CA ALA A 245 6.56 -16.63 -6.77
C ALA A 245 6.27 -18.12 -7.03
N SER A 246 7.17 -19.03 -6.63
CA SER A 246 7.02 -20.48 -6.80
C SER A 246 6.23 -21.14 -5.66
N GLY A 247 5.92 -20.39 -4.61
CA GLY A 247 5.29 -20.93 -3.40
C GLY A 247 6.33 -21.48 -2.42
N THR A 248 7.58 -21.06 -2.49
CA THR A 248 8.62 -21.44 -1.53
C THR A 248 8.66 -20.43 -0.39
N TRP A 249 8.74 -20.92 0.85
CA TRP A 249 8.93 -20.06 2.01
C TRP A 249 10.32 -19.39 1.98
N ARG A 250 10.34 -18.07 2.07
CA ARG A 250 11.54 -17.24 2.16
C ARG A 250 11.48 -16.35 3.38
N PRO A 251 12.61 -16.00 3.99
CA PRO A 251 12.66 -14.93 4.99
C PRO A 251 12.07 -13.63 4.44
N VAL A 252 11.51 -12.81 5.34
CA VAL A 252 10.99 -11.47 5.02
C VAL A 252 12.11 -10.55 4.57
#